data_AF-A0A453A4T6-F1
#
_entry.id   AF-A0A453A4T6-F1
#
_cell.length_a   1.000
_cell.length_b   1.000
_cell.length_c   1.000
_cell.angle_alpha   90.00
_cell.angle_beta   90.00
_cell.angle_gamma   90.00
#
_symmetry.space_group_name_H-M   'P 1'
#
loop_
_entity.id
_entity.type
_entity.pdbx_description
1 polymer ?
#
loop_
_entity_poly.entity_id
_entity_poly.type
_entity_poly.pdbx_seq_one_letter_code
_entity_poly.pdbx_strand_id
1 'polypeptide(L)'
;VRSLRRSKVDWVEAGVVSPVVRKQKLCGCCWAMATVASVEALHYMKTKQSILLSVQQLIDCDTKNNGCIGGHSDVALDMKTCQQLCLMADNSAGMLS
;
A
#
# COMPACT_ATOMS: atom_id res chain seq x y z
N VAL A 1 -14.00 -16.86 27.70
CA VAL A 1 -13.10 -16.47 26.58
C VAL A 1 -13.77 -16.88 25.27
N ARG A 2 -14.45 -15.96 24.58
CA ARG A 2 -15.22 -16.29 23.37
C ARG A 2 -14.22 -16.43 22.22
N SER A 3 -13.88 -17.68 21.88
CA SER A 3 -13.15 -18.01 20.66
C SER A 3 -14.00 -17.60 19.47
N LEU A 4 -13.69 -16.44 18.88
CA LEU A 4 -14.22 -16.07 17.58
C LEU A 4 -13.44 -16.86 16.54
N ARG A 5 -13.95 -18.04 16.18
CA ARG A 5 -13.53 -18.73 14.96
C ARG A 5 -13.87 -17.81 13.80
N ARG A 6 -12.83 -17.22 13.22
CA ARG A 6 -12.93 -16.23 12.15
C ARG A 6 -13.67 -16.90 10.98
N SER A 7 -14.87 -16.42 10.67
CA SER A 7 -15.48 -16.62 9.37
C SER A 7 -14.44 -16.28 8.30
N LYS A 8 -14.43 -17.02 7.18
CA LYS A 8 -13.51 -16.76 6.06
C LYS A 8 -13.55 -15.26 5.72
N VAL A 9 -12.41 -14.57 5.81
CA VAL A 9 -12.28 -13.15 5.45
C VAL A 9 -11.54 -13.11 4.13
N ASP A 10 -12.21 -12.62 3.09
CA ASP A 10 -11.61 -12.32 1.80
C ASP A 10 -11.64 -10.81 1.58
N TRP A 11 -10.47 -10.18 1.66
CA TRP A 11 -10.33 -8.73 1.49
C TRP A 11 -10.54 -8.28 0.04
N VAL A 12 -10.40 -9.20 -0.93
CA VAL A 12 -10.70 -8.95 -2.34
C VAL A 12 -12.20 -8.86 -2.52
N GLU A 13 -12.96 -9.84 -2.00
CA GLU A 13 -14.44 -9.80 -2.02
C GLU A 13 -14.98 -8.59 -1.26
N ALA A 14 -14.31 -8.16 -0.19
CA ALA A 14 -14.66 -6.98 0.58
C ALA A 14 -14.30 -5.63 -0.12
N GLY A 15 -13.70 -5.67 -1.31
CA GLY A 15 -13.34 -4.48 -2.09
C GLY A 15 -12.15 -3.67 -1.54
N VAL A 16 -11.43 -4.22 -0.56
CA VAL A 16 -10.32 -3.54 0.13
C VAL A 16 -9.03 -3.58 -0.69
N VAL A 17 -8.82 -4.66 -1.45
CA VAL A 17 -7.65 -4.83 -2.31
C VAL A 17 -7.87 -4.13 -3.64
N SER A 18 -6.91 -3.30 -4.06
CA SER A 18 -6.94 -2.66 -5.37
C SER A 18 -7.07 -3.70 -6.49
N PRO A 19 -7.96 -3.51 -7.49
CA PRO A 19 -8.08 -4.42 -8.62
C PRO A 19 -6.89 -4.33 -9.58
N VAL A 20 -6.01 -3.32 -9.42
CA VAL A 20 -4.86 -3.10 -10.29
C VAL A 20 -3.77 -4.12 -10.01
N VAL A 21 -3.52 -4.99 -10.99
CA VAL A 21 -2.42 -5.95 -10.94
C VAL A 21 -1.09 -5.26 -11.24
N ARG A 22 -0.18 -5.29 -10.27
CA ARG A 22 1.19 -4.77 -10.41
C ARG A 22 2.16 -5.89 -10.78
N LYS A 23 3.13 -5.60 -11.66
CA LYS A 23 4.16 -6.57 -12.09
C LYS A 23 5.56 -6.05 -11.80
N GLN A 24 6.25 -6.61 -10.81
CA GLN A 24 7.62 -6.21 -10.42
C GLN A 24 8.71 -6.61 -11.42
N LYS A 25 8.43 -7.61 -12.29
CA LYS A 25 9.41 -8.18 -13.23
C LYS A 25 10.70 -8.58 -12.49
N LEU A 26 11.86 -8.15 -12.98
CA LEU A 26 13.18 -8.44 -12.41
C LEU A 26 13.60 -7.44 -11.30
N CYS A 27 12.77 -6.44 -11.02
CA CYS A 27 13.05 -5.48 -9.95
C CYS A 27 12.70 -6.09 -8.58
N GLY A 28 13.64 -6.06 -7.64
CA GLY A 28 13.47 -6.50 -6.25
C GLY A 28 12.65 -5.53 -5.38
N CYS A 29 11.60 -4.92 -5.93
CA CYS A 29 10.76 -3.91 -5.25
C CYS A 29 9.54 -4.49 -4.53
N CYS A 30 9.55 -5.78 -4.19
CA CYS A 30 8.44 -6.42 -3.46
C CYS A 30 8.14 -5.70 -2.13
N TRP A 31 9.17 -5.15 -1.48
CA TRP A 31 9.05 -4.34 -0.27
C TRP A 31 8.15 -3.11 -0.49
N ALA A 32 8.33 -2.40 -1.60
CA ALA A 32 7.58 -1.20 -1.95
C ALA A 32 6.13 -1.55 -2.36
N MET A 33 5.94 -2.65 -3.11
CA MET A 33 4.61 -3.12 -3.49
C MET A 33 3.79 -3.54 -2.27
N ALA A 34 4.39 -4.26 -1.32
CA ALA A 34 3.73 -4.67 -0.09
C ALA A 34 3.35 -3.45 0.78
N THR A 35 4.24 -2.47 0.90
CA THR A 35 3.97 -1.21 1.62
C THR A 35 2.81 -0.45 0.99
N VAL A 36 2.85 -0.21 -0.32
CA VAL A 36 1.79 0.51 -1.04
C VAL A 36 0.44 -0.19 -0.91
N ALA A 37 0.38 -1.51 -1.14
CA ALA A 37 -0.86 -2.27 -1.02
C ALA A 37 -1.46 -2.20 0.40
N SER A 38 -0.61 -2.20 1.43
CA SER A 38 -1.04 -2.08 2.83
C SER A 38 -1.64 -0.70 3.11
N VAL A 39 -1.03 0.37 2.59
CA VAL A 39 -1.54 1.74 2.77
C VAL A 39 -2.85 1.95 2.00
N GLU A 40 -2.96 1.46 0.77
CA GLU A 40 -4.21 1.51 -0.01
C GLU A 40 -5.35 0.78 0.70
N ALA A 41 -5.09 -0.42 1.20
CA ALA A 41 -6.06 -1.19 1.97
C ALA A 41 -6.48 -0.45 3.25
N LEU A 42 -5.53 0.12 3.99
CA LEU A 42 -5.82 0.88 5.21
C LEU A 42 -6.64 2.14 4.91
N HIS A 43 -6.29 2.86 3.85
CA HIS A 43 -7.04 4.04 3.42
C HIS A 43 -8.48 3.65 3.07
N TYR A 44 -8.68 2.64 2.21
CA TYR A 44 -10.02 2.15 1.88
C TYR A 44 -10.80 1.70 3.12
N MET A 45 -10.17 0.99 4.06
CA MET A 45 -10.85 0.57 5.29
C MET A 45 -11.36 1.76 6.11
N LYS A 46 -10.63 2.89 6.12
CA LYS A 46 -10.99 4.10 6.87
C LYS A 46 -11.96 5.02 6.14
N THR A 47 -11.74 5.27 4.85
CA THR A 47 -12.46 6.28 4.06
C THR A 47 -13.53 5.70 3.16
N LYS A 48 -13.47 4.37 2.90
CA LYS A 48 -14.24 3.68 1.85
C LYS A 48 -13.97 4.20 0.44
N GLN A 49 -12.86 4.90 0.24
CA GLN A 49 -12.42 5.39 -1.06
C GLN A 49 -11.24 4.56 -1.57
N SER A 50 -11.31 4.14 -2.83
CA SER A 50 -10.22 3.44 -3.48
C SER A 50 -9.24 4.45 -4.06
N ILE A 51 -7.99 4.32 -3.68
CA ILE A 51 -6.88 5.13 -4.17
C ILE A 51 -5.89 4.24 -4.91
N LEU A 52 -5.12 4.83 -5.81
CA LEU A 52 -4.01 4.16 -6.47
C LEU A 52 -2.73 4.94 -6.25
N LEU A 53 -1.85 4.42 -5.40
CA LEU A 53 -0.56 5.01 -5.10
C LEU A 53 0.52 4.51 -6.07
N SER A 54 1.47 5.41 -6.35
CA SER A 54 2.63 5.11 -7.19
C SER A 54 3.68 4.34 -6.40
N VAL A 55 3.90 3.08 -6.79
CA VAL A 55 5.02 2.27 -6.27
C VAL A 55 6.36 2.86 -6.71
N GLN A 56 6.43 3.40 -7.93
CA GLN A 56 7.66 3.99 -8.45
C GLN A 56 8.09 5.21 -7.62
N GLN A 57 7.13 6.04 -7.21
CA GLN A 57 7.42 7.17 -6.34
C GLN A 57 7.99 6.74 -4.99
N LEU A 58 7.49 5.64 -4.41
CA LEU A 58 8.06 5.08 -3.18
C LEU A 58 9.48 4.54 -3.42
N ILE A 59 9.71 3.87 -4.55
CA ILE A 59 11.05 3.38 -4.93
C ILE A 59 12.05 4.52 -5.09
N ASP A 60 11.64 5.63 -5.71
CA ASP A 60 12.52 6.76 -6.03
C ASP A 60 12.79 7.66 -4.81
N CYS A 61 11.83 7.78 -3.89
CA CYS A 61 11.92 8.69 -2.74
C CYS A 61 12.43 8.03 -1.45
N ASP A 62 12.33 6.70 -1.31
CA ASP A 62 12.84 6.00 -0.14
C ASP A 62 14.37 5.87 -0.23
N THR A 63 15.08 6.63 0.61
CA THR A 63 16.54 6.64 0.67
C THR A 63 17.12 5.63 1.66
N LYS A 64 16.27 4.89 2.38
CA LYS A 64 16.70 3.87 3.36
C LYS A 64 16.70 2.47 2.75
N ASN A 65 15.87 2.26 1.74
CA ASN A 65 15.82 1.04 0.93
C ASN A 65 16.65 1.21 -0.35
N ASN A 66 16.96 0.08 -1.01
CA ASN A 66 17.86 0.05 -2.16
C ASN A 66 17.09 -0.10 -3.48
N GLY A 67 15.91 0.51 -3.58
CA GLY A 67 15.08 0.48 -4.78
C GLY A 67 14.84 -0.95 -5.33
N CYS A 68 15.27 -1.20 -6.57
CA CYS A 68 15.16 -2.49 -7.23
C CYS A 68 16.16 -3.57 -6.75
N ILE A 69 17.14 -3.23 -5.91
CA ILE A 69 18.11 -4.20 -5.38
C ILE A 69 17.54 -4.92 -4.15
N GLY A 70 16.54 -4.32 -3.50
CA GLY A 70 15.87 -4.88 -2.33
C GLY A 70 15.58 -3.84 -1.26
N GLY A 71 14.85 -4.26 -0.24
CA GLY A 71 14.45 -3.40 0.86
C GLY A 71 13.53 -4.14 1.82
N HIS A 72 13.11 -3.45 2.87
CA HIS A 72 12.21 -3.98 3.87
C HIS A 72 11.00 -3.08 4.06
N SER A 73 9.82 -3.70 4.11
CA SER A 73 8.54 -2.97 4.22
C SER A 73 8.38 -2.27 5.56
N ASP A 74 8.98 -2.75 6.64
CA ASP A 74 8.98 -2.09 7.96
C ASP A 74 9.74 -0.75 7.93
N VAL A 75 10.85 -0.69 7.19
CA VAL A 75 11.59 0.56 6.95
C VAL A 75 10.74 1.54 6.14
N ALA A 76 10.05 1.04 5.12
CA ALA A 76 9.17 1.84 4.27
C ALA A 76 7.82 2.20 4.93
N LEU A 77 7.40 1.46 5.95
CA LEU A 77 6.20 1.69 6.76
C LEU A 77 6.51 2.51 8.02
N ASP A 78 7.68 3.14 8.11
CA ASP A 78 7.92 4.09 9.17
C ASP A 78 6.81 5.16 9.18
N MET A 79 6.50 5.69 10.37
CA MET A 79 5.32 6.54 10.54
C MET A 79 5.35 7.77 9.63
N LYS A 80 6.54 8.25 9.25
CA LYS A 80 6.69 9.40 8.35
C LYS A 80 6.31 9.03 6.92
N THR A 81 6.80 7.91 6.42
CA THR A 81 6.51 7.44 5.06
C THR A 81 5.04 7.03 4.92
N CYS A 82 4.46 6.39 5.94
CA CYS A 82 3.03 6.09 5.96
C CYS A 82 2.18 7.37 5.89
N GLN A 83 2.55 8.41 6.65
CA GLN A 83 1.82 9.69 6.63
C GLN A 83 1.98 10.41 5.28
N GLN A 84 3.18 10.40 4.70
CA GLN A 84 3.44 10.94 3.38
C GLN A 84 2.61 10.22 2.29
N LEU A 85 2.58 8.88 2.31
CA LEU A 85 1.78 8.08 1.38
C LEU A 85 0.28 8.36 1.52
N CYS A 86 -0.23 8.55 2.74
CA CYS A 86 -1.61 8.96 2.97
C CYS A 86 -1.91 10.38 2.46
N LEU A 87 -1.00 11.34 2.62
CA LEU A 87 -1.18 12.68 2.04
C LEU A 87 -1.21 12.63 0.49
N MET A 88 -0.37 11.78 -0.10
CA MET A 88 -0.40 11.55 -1.56
C MET A 88 -1.70 10.87 -2.01
N ALA A 89 -2.28 10.01 -1.18
CA ALA A 89 -3.59 9.43 -1.42
C ALA A 89 -4.70 10.47 -1.45
N ASP A 90 -4.74 11.35 -0.45
CA ASP A 90 -5.78 12.38 -0.32
C ASP A 90 -5.71 13.37 -1.50
N ASN A 91 -4.50 13.72 -1.95
CA ASN A 91 -4.30 14.55 -3.14
C ASN A 91 -4.73 13.84 -4.44
N SER A 92 -4.56 12.52 -4.53
CA SER A 92 -4.98 11.72 -5.69
C SER A 92 -6.51 11.60 -5.77
N ALA A 93 -7.21 11.56 -4.64
CA ALA A 93 -8.67 11.54 -4.59
C ALA A 93 -9.30 12.83 -5.15
N GLY A 94 -8.63 13.98 -5.00
CA GLY A 94 -9.06 15.27 -5.56
C GLY A 94 -8.87 15.42 -7.08
N MET A 95 -8.11 14.54 -7.74
CA MET A 95 -7.91 14.55 -9.20
C MET A 95 -8.93 13.69 -9.97
N LEU A 96 -9.75 12.90 -9.27
CA LEU A 96 -10.79 12.03 -9.87
C LEU A 96 -12.21 12.56 -9.71
N SER A 97 -12.38 13.81 -9.25
CA SER A 97 -13.67 14.52 -9.16
C SER A 97 -13.93 15.43 -10.35
#